data_AF-A0A7J4PZ07-F1
#
_entry.id   AF-A0A7J4PZ07-F1
#
_cell.length_a   1.000
_cell.length_b   1.000
_cell.length_c   1.000
_cell.angle_alpha   90.00
_cell.angle_beta   90.00
_cell.angle_gamma   90.00
#
_symmetry.space_group_name_H-M   'P 1'
#
loop_
_entity.id
_entity.type
_entity.pdbx_description
1 polymer ?
#
loop_
_entity_poly.entity_id
_entity_poly.type
_entity_poly.pdbx_seq_one_letter_code
_entity_poly.pdbx_strand_id
1 'polypeptide(L)'
;MAGMDPQLKAKLQKQRYHIVGEHGGVKTCHWTKESLLRDRQCYKGKFYGVESHNCMQMSPVVDQCNLACTYCWREPHMDTLELTDQDPLDLLYESVRAQRRLLSGFGGNPKVPREKWLDAQNPKHVAISLNGEPTLYTRLSEYMDLCHKHGMTTMLVTNGTLP
;
A
#
# COMPACT_ATOMS: atom_id res chain seq x y z
N MET A 1 4.43 -8.06 20.34
CA MET A 1 3.33 -7.10 20.13
C MET A 1 2.10 -7.90 19.75
N ALA A 2 0.90 -7.40 20.05
CA ALA A 2 -0.31 -8.12 19.68
C ALA A 2 -0.56 -7.86 18.19
N GLY A 3 -0.40 -8.90 17.35
CA GLY A 3 -0.69 -8.78 15.93
C GLY A 3 -2.17 -8.48 15.66
N MET A 4 -2.48 -8.02 14.45
CA MET A 4 -3.83 -7.70 13.97
C MET A 4 -4.87 -8.78 14.32
N ASP A 5 -6.05 -8.34 14.78
CA ASP A 5 -7.20 -9.21 15.05
C ASP A 5 -7.45 -10.20 13.89
N PRO A 6 -7.51 -11.52 14.15
CA PRO A 6 -7.72 -12.52 13.11
C PRO A 6 -9.00 -12.32 12.28
N GLN A 7 -10.09 -11.81 12.88
CA GLN A 7 -11.33 -11.59 12.13
C GLN A 7 -11.19 -10.40 11.15
N LEU A 8 -10.61 -9.30 11.62
CA LEU A 8 -10.25 -8.15 10.78
C LEU A 8 -9.28 -8.56 9.66
N LYS A 9 -8.24 -9.34 9.99
CA LYS A 9 -7.28 -9.87 9.02
C LYS A 9 -7.97 -10.65 7.90
N ALA A 10 -8.88 -11.56 8.26
CA ALA A 10 -9.65 -12.35 7.29
C ALA A 10 -10.56 -11.46 6.41
N LYS A 11 -11.16 -10.41 6.99
CA LYS A 11 -11.98 -9.44 6.25
C LYS A 11 -11.17 -8.63 5.24
N LEU A 12 -10.01 -8.12 5.65
CA LEU A 12 -9.08 -7.40 4.76
C LEU A 12 -8.60 -8.30 3.61
N GLN A 13 -8.27 -9.56 3.89
CA GLN A 13 -7.89 -10.53 2.86
C GLN A 13 -9.01 -10.79 1.85
N LYS A 14 -10.27 -10.93 2.31
CA LYS A 14 -11.45 -11.01 1.40
C LYS A 14 -11.58 -9.77 0.52
N GLN A 15 -11.22 -8.59 1.04
CA GLN A 15 -11.17 -7.32 0.30
C GLN A 15 -9.90 -7.14 -0.54
N ARG A 16 -9.12 -8.22 -0.73
CA ARG A 16 -7.91 -8.29 -1.58
C ARG A 16 -6.72 -7.48 -1.05
N TYR A 17 -6.68 -7.21 0.24
CA TYR A 17 -5.44 -6.77 0.88
C TYR A 17 -4.48 -7.96 0.99
N HIS A 18 -3.21 -7.70 0.75
CA HIS A 18 -2.12 -8.59 1.10
C HIS A 18 -1.46 -8.06 2.36
N ILE A 19 -1.62 -8.78 3.47
CA ILE A 19 -1.08 -8.37 4.77
C ILE A 19 0.44 -8.57 4.76
N VAL A 20 1.16 -7.59 5.29
CA VAL A 20 2.61 -7.56 5.38
C VAL A 20 2.99 -7.35 6.84
N GLY A 21 3.82 -8.25 7.38
CA GLY A 21 4.15 -8.24 8.81
C GLY A 21 2.91 -8.39 9.70
N GLU A 22 2.88 -7.62 10.78
CA GLU A 22 1.81 -7.69 11.80
C GLU A 22 0.64 -6.74 11.51
N HIS A 23 0.94 -5.53 11.02
CA HIS A 23 -0.04 -4.45 10.83
C HIS A 23 -0.05 -3.85 9.42
N GLY A 24 0.95 -4.18 8.59
CA GLY A 24 1.09 -3.61 7.26
C GLY A 24 0.18 -4.26 6.21
N GLY A 25 0.00 -3.59 5.08
CA GLY A 25 -0.68 -4.19 3.95
C GLY A 25 -0.47 -3.48 2.63
N VAL A 26 -0.59 -4.25 1.55
CA VAL A 26 -0.51 -3.81 0.16
C VAL A 26 -1.80 -4.19 -0.56
N LYS A 27 -2.25 -3.34 -1.48
CA LYS A 27 -3.39 -3.66 -2.34
C LYS A 27 -3.18 -3.06 -3.72
N THR A 28 -3.50 -3.82 -4.77
CA THR A 28 -3.45 -3.28 -6.13
C THR A 28 -4.51 -2.19 -6.29
N CYS A 29 -4.05 -0.98 -6.62
CA CYS A 29 -4.94 0.14 -6.88
C CYS A 29 -5.84 -0.16 -8.09
N HIS A 30 -7.06 0.38 -8.07
CA HIS A 30 -7.95 0.36 -9.23
C HIS A 30 -7.25 0.87 -10.50
N TRP A 31 -6.48 1.96 -10.38
CA TRP A 31 -5.79 2.58 -11.52
C TRP A 31 -4.56 1.81 -11.99
N THR A 32 -3.91 1.01 -11.14
CA THR A 32 -2.87 0.07 -11.58
C THR A 32 -3.49 -0.98 -12.52
N LYS A 33 -4.66 -1.51 -12.16
CA LYS A 33 -5.42 -2.43 -13.01
C LYS A 33 -5.87 -1.78 -14.31
N GLU A 34 -6.42 -0.57 -14.27
CA GLU A 34 -6.84 0.17 -15.47
C GLU A 34 -5.65 0.51 -16.39
N SER A 35 -4.50 0.86 -15.82
CA SER A 35 -3.26 1.10 -16.59
C SER A 35 -2.79 -0.17 -17.30
N LEU A 36 -2.78 -1.31 -16.60
CA LEU A 36 -2.34 -2.58 -17.20
C LEU A 36 -3.29 -3.10 -18.29
N LEU A 37 -4.60 -2.94 -18.12
CA LEU A 37 -5.60 -3.51 -19.04
C LEU A 37 -6.03 -2.59 -20.18
N ARG A 38 -5.96 -1.27 -19.97
CA ARG A 38 -6.60 -0.28 -20.85
C ARG A 38 -5.76 0.99 -21.07
N ASP A 39 -4.51 0.99 -20.61
CA ASP A 39 -3.60 2.12 -20.73
C ASP A 39 -4.13 3.45 -20.15
N ARG A 40 -4.96 3.36 -19.11
CA ARG A 40 -5.51 4.54 -18.40
C ARG A 40 -4.68 4.89 -17.18
N GLN A 41 -4.53 6.17 -16.90
CA GLN A 41 -3.78 6.68 -15.75
C GLN A 41 -4.72 7.31 -14.72
N CYS A 42 -4.34 7.28 -13.45
CA CYS A 42 -4.99 8.10 -12.42
C CYS A 42 -4.64 9.58 -12.57
N TYR A 43 -5.28 10.42 -11.76
CA TYR A 43 -5.01 11.86 -11.76
C TYR A 43 -3.53 12.20 -11.48
N LYS A 44 -2.81 11.36 -10.71
CA LYS A 44 -1.39 11.56 -10.41
C LYS A 44 -0.51 11.44 -11.66
N GLY A 45 -0.91 10.64 -12.65
CA GLY A 45 -0.24 10.59 -13.93
C GLY A 45 -0.34 11.91 -14.68
N LYS A 46 -1.50 12.55 -14.64
CA LYS A 46 -1.72 13.86 -15.27
C LYS A 46 -0.99 15.00 -14.54
N PHE A 47 -1.03 15.02 -13.21
CA PHE A 47 -0.52 16.16 -12.44
C PHE A 47 0.96 16.03 -12.06
N TYR A 48 1.46 14.81 -11.88
CA TYR A 48 2.79 14.56 -11.32
C TYR A 48 3.64 13.61 -12.18
N GLY A 49 3.15 13.19 -13.36
CA GLY A 49 3.89 12.28 -14.25
C GLY A 49 4.05 10.84 -13.72
N VAL A 50 3.26 10.45 -12.72
CA VAL A 50 3.32 9.10 -12.12
C VAL A 50 2.63 8.07 -13.01
N GLU A 51 3.36 7.02 -13.36
CA GLU A 51 2.79 5.86 -14.04
C GLU A 51 2.05 4.95 -13.06
N SER A 52 0.74 4.80 -13.24
CA SER A 52 -0.14 4.11 -12.28
C SER A 52 0.17 2.62 -12.14
N HIS A 53 0.75 2.00 -13.17
CA HIS A 53 1.17 0.60 -13.13
C HIS A 53 2.45 0.37 -12.30
N ASN A 54 3.28 1.40 -12.10
CA ASN A 54 4.47 1.36 -11.24
C ASN A 54 4.20 1.86 -9.81
N CYS A 55 2.96 2.16 -9.47
CA CYS A 55 2.57 2.60 -8.14
C CYS A 55 2.25 1.38 -7.25
N MET A 56 2.94 1.27 -6.12
CA MET A 56 2.63 0.35 -5.04
C MET A 56 1.82 1.09 -3.96
N GLN A 57 0.53 0.76 -3.84
CA GLN A 57 -0.31 1.30 -2.78
C GLN A 57 -0.20 0.42 -1.53
N MET A 58 0.26 1.01 -0.43
CA MET A 58 0.50 0.31 0.82
C MET A 58 0.15 1.17 2.05
N SER A 59 0.16 0.56 3.22
CA SER A 59 0.24 1.25 4.51
C SER A 59 1.05 0.38 5.48
N PRO A 60 1.89 0.97 6.36
CA PRO A 60 2.54 0.25 7.45
C PRO A 60 1.54 -0.18 8.55
N VAL A 61 0.35 0.45 8.59
CA VAL A 61 -0.70 0.21 9.59
C VAL A 61 -2.05 0.25 8.87
N VAL A 62 -2.63 -0.90 8.51
CA VAL A 62 -3.92 -0.98 7.79
C VAL A 62 -5.14 -1.18 8.69
N ASP A 63 -4.90 -1.53 9.95
CA ASP A 63 -5.90 -1.93 10.94
C ASP A 63 -6.21 -0.83 11.97
N GLN A 64 -5.33 0.17 12.14
CA GLN A 64 -5.47 1.17 13.20
C GLN A 64 -5.54 2.60 12.66
N CYS A 65 -6.41 3.42 13.26
CA CYS A 65 -6.46 4.87 13.06
C CYS A 65 -7.29 5.51 14.17
N ASN A 66 -6.87 6.69 14.62
CA ASN A 66 -7.44 7.44 15.75
C ASN A 66 -8.72 8.23 15.43
N LEU A 67 -9.24 8.14 14.20
CA LEU A 67 -10.48 8.80 13.78
C LEU A 67 -11.55 7.78 13.40
N ALA A 68 -12.82 8.20 13.41
CA ALA A 68 -13.98 7.41 13.01
C ALA A 68 -14.77 8.11 11.88
N CYS A 69 -14.07 8.47 10.80
CA CYS A 69 -14.67 9.21 9.69
C CYS A 69 -15.80 8.42 9.02
N THR A 70 -16.94 9.07 8.76
CA THR A 70 -18.12 8.47 8.13
C THR A 70 -17.89 7.96 6.70
N TYR A 71 -16.82 8.41 6.05
CA TYR A 71 -16.46 8.07 4.67
C TYR A 71 -15.24 7.13 4.58
N CYS A 72 -14.60 6.77 5.70
CA CYS A 72 -13.51 5.80 5.67
C CYS A 72 -14.10 4.40 5.41
N TRP A 73 -13.57 3.71 4.40
CA TRP A 73 -14.05 2.41 3.94
C TRP A 73 -13.54 1.26 4.83
N ARG A 74 -13.74 1.39 6.14
CA ARG A 74 -13.43 0.44 7.19
C ARG A 74 -14.50 0.53 8.28
N GLU A 75 -14.61 -0.48 9.12
CA GLU A 75 -15.44 -0.34 10.32
C GLU A 75 -14.74 0.65 11.28
N PRO A 76 -15.44 1.71 11.71
CA PRO A 76 -14.91 2.63 12.68
C PRO A 76 -14.97 1.96 14.05
N HIS A 77 -13.81 1.75 14.67
CA HIS A 77 -13.54 1.84 16.10
C HIS A 77 -12.31 0.99 16.42
N MET A 78 -11.31 1.64 17.02
CA MET A 78 -10.28 0.95 17.80
C MET A 78 -10.40 1.52 19.20
N ASP A 79 -10.62 0.67 20.21
CA ASP A 79 -10.71 1.11 21.60
C ASP A 79 -9.36 1.62 22.11
N THR A 80 -8.28 1.07 21.55
CA THR A 80 -6.90 1.46 21.84
C THR A 80 -6.08 1.50 20.55
N LEU A 81 -5.05 2.34 20.53
CA LEU A 81 -4.07 2.41 19.45
C LEU A 81 -2.74 1.90 19.96
N GLU A 82 -2.06 1.11 19.14
CA GLU A 82 -0.74 0.59 19.39
C GLU A 82 0.23 1.17 18.36
N LEU A 83 1.34 1.70 18.86
CA LEU A 83 2.46 2.06 18.01
C LEU A 83 3.11 0.80 17.45
N THR A 84 3.50 0.84 16.19
CA THR A 84 4.16 -0.28 15.52
C THR A 84 5.60 0.10 15.17
N ASP A 85 6.52 -0.86 15.24
CA ASP A 85 7.96 -0.63 15.06
C ASP A 85 8.63 -1.68 14.16
N GLN A 86 7.83 -2.43 13.38
CA GLN A 86 8.28 -3.41 12.41
C GLN A 86 9.50 -2.91 11.62
N ASP A 87 10.47 -3.78 11.36
CA ASP A 87 11.66 -3.37 10.63
C ASP A 87 11.32 -2.77 9.24
N PRO A 88 11.76 -1.52 8.95
CA PRO A 88 11.49 -0.82 7.69
C PRO A 88 11.96 -1.56 6.44
N LEU A 89 13.10 -2.25 6.50
CA LEU A 89 13.65 -2.95 5.34
C LEU A 89 12.83 -4.20 5.05
N ASP A 90 12.47 -4.95 6.09
CA ASP A 90 11.57 -6.10 5.95
C ASP A 90 10.19 -5.66 5.46
N LEU A 91 9.62 -4.59 6.03
CA LEU A 91 8.35 -4.02 5.57
C LEU A 91 8.41 -3.63 4.09
N LEU A 92 9.49 -3.01 3.63
CA LEU A 92 9.67 -2.65 2.23
C LEU A 92 9.76 -3.88 1.33
N TYR A 93 10.63 -4.83 1.66
CA TYR A 93 10.83 -6.04 0.84
C TYR A 93 9.59 -6.91 0.77
N GLU A 94 8.90 -7.11 1.90
CA GLU A 94 7.64 -7.85 1.91
C GLU A 94 6.54 -7.09 1.17
N SER A 95 6.50 -5.75 1.22
CA SER A 95 5.56 -4.95 0.42
C SER A 95 5.80 -5.12 -1.08
N VAL A 96 7.05 -5.10 -1.53
CA VAL A 96 7.40 -5.31 -2.95
C VAL A 96 7.07 -6.74 -3.37
N ARG A 97 7.34 -7.75 -2.53
CA ARG A 97 6.94 -9.15 -2.78
C ARG A 97 5.43 -9.28 -2.90
N ALA A 98 4.68 -8.66 -1.99
CA ALA A 98 3.22 -8.63 -2.00
C ALA A 98 2.68 -7.99 -3.28
N GLN A 99 3.22 -6.84 -3.69
CA GLN A 99 2.85 -6.17 -4.95
C GLN A 99 3.08 -7.08 -6.16
N ARG A 100 4.27 -7.68 -6.29
CA ARG A 100 4.60 -8.62 -7.37
C ARG A 100 3.66 -9.82 -7.40
N ARG A 101 3.29 -10.34 -6.21
CA ARG A 101 2.34 -11.45 -6.08
C ARG A 101 0.94 -11.04 -6.53
N LEU A 102 0.47 -9.87 -6.12
CA LEU A 102 -0.84 -9.35 -6.54
C LEU A 102 -0.91 -9.09 -8.05
N LEU A 103 0.20 -8.67 -8.65
CA LEU A 103 0.31 -8.43 -10.09
C LEU A 103 0.52 -9.70 -10.93
N SER A 104 0.88 -10.83 -10.32
CA SER A 104 1.15 -12.09 -11.06
C SER A 104 -0.02 -12.53 -11.94
N GLY A 105 -1.26 -12.30 -11.51
CA GLY A 105 -2.47 -12.66 -12.28
C GLY A 105 -2.67 -11.88 -13.58
N PHE A 106 -1.93 -10.79 -13.80
CA PHE A 106 -1.98 -10.01 -15.05
C PHE A 106 -1.03 -10.54 -16.13
N GLY A 107 0.05 -11.23 -15.76
CA GLY A 107 1.11 -11.63 -16.69
C GLY A 107 0.70 -12.69 -17.73
N GLY A 108 -0.40 -13.39 -17.49
CA GLY A 108 -1.01 -14.33 -18.45
C GLY A 108 -2.25 -13.78 -19.16
N ASN A 109 -2.62 -12.53 -18.93
CA ASN A 109 -3.83 -11.95 -19.52
C ASN A 109 -3.51 -11.38 -20.92
N PRO A 110 -4.20 -11.81 -21.99
CA PRO A 110 -3.93 -11.35 -23.36
C PRO A 110 -4.18 -9.84 -23.58
N LYS A 111 -4.90 -9.18 -22.66
CA LYS A 111 -5.17 -7.74 -22.71
C LYS A 111 -4.05 -6.90 -22.07
N VAL A 112 -3.03 -7.54 -21.49
CA VAL A 112 -1.94 -6.85 -20.80
C VAL A 112 -0.67 -7.01 -21.63
N PRO A 113 -0.09 -5.92 -22.17
CA PRO A 113 1.21 -5.99 -22.84
C PRO A 113 2.28 -6.56 -21.91
N ARG A 114 3.01 -7.58 -22.39
CA ARG A 114 4.03 -8.30 -21.61
C ARG A 114 5.07 -7.36 -21.03
N GLU A 115 5.55 -6.41 -21.83
CA GLU A 115 6.55 -5.40 -21.42
C GLU A 115 6.05 -4.50 -20.30
N LYS A 116 4.79 -4.03 -20.38
CA LYS A 116 4.17 -3.18 -19.36
C LYS A 116 3.97 -3.92 -18.05
N TRP A 117 3.61 -5.21 -18.12
CA TRP A 117 3.55 -6.06 -16.94
C TRP A 117 4.94 -6.26 -16.32
N LEU A 118 5.98 -6.53 -17.13
CA LEU A 118 7.35 -6.67 -16.64
C LEU A 118 7.86 -5.38 -15.96
N ASP A 119 7.55 -4.21 -16.50
CA ASP A 119 7.87 -2.93 -15.87
C ASP A 119 7.12 -2.74 -14.54
N ALA A 120 5.84 -3.12 -14.48
CA ALA A 120 5.03 -3.05 -13.25
C ALA A 120 5.55 -3.96 -12.10
N GLN A 121 6.36 -4.99 -12.41
CA GLN A 121 7.01 -5.82 -11.39
C GLN A 121 8.09 -5.07 -10.59
N ASN A 122 8.48 -3.88 -11.04
CA ASN A 122 9.43 -2.99 -10.37
C ASN A 122 8.73 -1.66 -10.06
N PRO A 123 8.12 -1.52 -8.87
CA PRO A 123 7.46 -0.28 -8.46
C PRO A 123 8.46 0.89 -8.47
N LYS A 124 8.00 2.05 -8.97
CA LYS A 124 8.75 3.31 -8.99
C LYS A 124 8.20 4.32 -7.97
N HIS A 125 6.97 4.10 -7.51
CA HIS A 125 6.26 5.01 -6.61
C HIS A 125 5.61 4.22 -5.47
N VAL A 126 5.75 4.69 -4.24
CA VAL A 126 5.11 4.13 -3.05
C VAL A 126 4.05 5.11 -2.56
N ALA A 127 2.78 4.72 -2.66
CA ALA A 127 1.66 5.48 -2.10
C ALA A 127 1.33 4.92 -0.71
N ILE A 128 1.78 5.62 0.32
CA ILE A 128 1.54 5.31 1.74
C ILE A 128 0.19 5.93 2.11
N SER A 129 -0.88 5.29 1.66
CA SER A 129 -2.23 5.88 1.66
C SER A 129 -3.34 4.83 1.49
N LEU A 130 -3.10 3.59 1.91
CA LEU A 130 -4.05 2.50 1.67
C LEU A 130 -5.23 2.54 2.66
N ASN A 131 -4.94 2.35 3.94
CA ASN A 131 -5.90 2.37 5.04
C ASN A 131 -5.13 2.66 6.34
N GLY A 132 -5.87 2.98 7.41
CA GLY A 132 -5.29 3.31 8.71
C GLY A 132 -4.57 4.67 8.74
N GLU A 133 -3.89 4.95 9.86
CA GLU A 133 -3.07 6.15 10.03
C GLU A 133 -1.58 5.75 10.02
N PRO A 134 -0.83 6.08 8.94
CA PRO A 134 0.55 5.64 8.79
C PRO A 134 1.51 6.21 9.84
N THR A 135 1.19 7.32 10.50
CA THR A 135 2.06 7.89 11.56
C THR A 135 2.04 7.10 12.87
N LEU A 136 1.15 6.12 13.02
CA LEU A 136 1.22 5.12 14.11
C LEU A 136 2.42 4.18 13.97
N TYR A 137 3.06 4.15 12.79
CA TYR A 137 4.32 3.47 12.58
C TYR A 137 5.50 4.37 12.95
N THR A 138 6.19 3.99 14.01
CA THR A 138 7.24 4.81 14.65
C THR A 138 8.47 5.03 13.77
N ARG A 139 8.73 4.13 12.81
CA ARG A 139 9.90 4.17 11.91
C ARG A 139 9.52 4.64 10.49
N LEU A 140 8.44 5.41 10.35
CA LEU A 140 7.94 5.88 9.05
C LEU A 140 8.96 6.67 8.23
N SER A 141 9.74 7.56 8.87
CA SER A 141 10.78 8.33 8.16
C SER A 141 11.86 7.41 7.59
N GLU A 142 12.34 6.45 8.39
CA GLU A 142 13.35 5.49 7.97
C GLU A 142 12.87 4.62 6.81
N TYR A 143 11.60 4.20 6.84
CA TYR A 143 10.97 3.49 5.73
C TYR A 143 10.95 4.31 4.44
N MET A 144 10.60 5.60 4.51
CA MET A 144 10.63 6.48 3.34
C MET A 144 12.06 6.66 2.80
N ASP A 145 13.04 6.85 3.67
CA ASP A 145 14.46 6.95 3.28
C ASP A 145 14.94 5.68 2.58
N LEU A 146 14.53 4.50 3.05
CA LEU A 146 14.83 3.24 2.38
C LEU A 146 14.17 3.17 1.00
N CYS A 147 12.92 3.60 0.87
CA CYS A 147 12.26 3.66 -0.44
C CYS A 147 13.06 4.53 -1.43
N HIS A 148 13.54 5.70 -0.98
CA HIS A 148 14.36 6.60 -1.79
C HIS A 148 15.72 6.00 -2.14
N LYS A 149 16.39 5.31 -1.20
CA LYS A 149 17.64 4.58 -1.45
C LYS A 149 17.48 3.47 -2.49
N HIS A 150 16.28 2.90 -2.61
CA HIS A 150 15.91 1.93 -3.65
C HIS A 150 15.36 2.58 -4.93
N GLY A 151 15.49 3.90 -5.10
CA GLY A 151 15.12 4.63 -6.32
C GLY A 151 13.62 4.84 -6.50
N MET A 152 12.80 4.63 -5.46
CA MET A 152 11.36 4.88 -5.50
C MET A 152 11.05 6.27 -4.94
N THR A 153 10.00 6.92 -5.46
CA THR A 153 9.43 8.11 -4.81
C THR A 153 8.36 7.69 -3.81
N THR A 154 8.13 8.51 -2.78
CA THR A 154 7.08 8.26 -1.77
C THR A 154 6.02 9.36 -1.79
N MET A 155 4.77 8.97 -1.52
CA MET A 155 3.65 9.89 -1.30
C MET A 155 2.92 9.46 -0.03
N LEU A 156 3.05 10.26 1.03
CA LEU A 156 2.38 10.05 2.31
C LEU A 156 1.03 10.74 2.33
N VAL A 157 0.00 10.04 2.82
CA VAL A 157 -1.30 10.62 3.18
C VAL A 157 -1.54 10.31 4.65
N THR A 158 -1.62 11.36 5.47
CA THR A 158 -1.91 11.30 6.91
C THR A 158 -3.12 12.19 7.22
N ASN A 159 -3.86 11.87 8.28
CA ASN A 159 -4.89 12.74 8.82
C ASN A 159 -4.32 13.96 9.58
N GLY A 160 -3.02 14.00 9.85
CA GLY A 160 -2.33 15.14 10.47
C GLY A 160 -2.58 15.33 11.96
N THR A 161 -3.13 14.33 12.65
CA THR A 161 -3.47 14.42 14.09
C THR A 161 -2.36 13.96 15.03
N LEU A 162 -1.26 13.44 14.48
CA LEU A 162 -0.07 12.98 15.20
C LEU A 162 1.15 13.71 14.60
N PRO A 163 1.47 14.94 15.08
CA PRO A 163 2.54 15.77 14.54
C PRO A 163 3.94 15.34 14.97
#